data_AF-A0A5B9Y3Z0-F1
#
_entry.id   AF-A0A5B9Y3Z0-F1
#
_cell.length_a   1.000
_cell.length_b   1.000
_cell.length_c   1.000
_cell.angle_alpha   90.00
_cell.angle_beta   90.00
_cell.angle_gamma   90.00
#
_symmetry.space_group_name_H-M   'P 1'
#
loop_
_entity.id
_entity.type
_entity.pdbx_description
1 polymer ?
#
loop_
_entity_poly.entity_id
_entity_poly.type
_entity_poly.pdbx_seq_one_letter_code
_entity_poly.pdbx_strand_id
1 'polypeptide(L)'
;MNFNFKGLTNDILVEDFYVIKTSKPLTEKYLDKTNEVNVLLDFLFLDQDVMVKPREFKFEDQRLVSSFKVLLGYESLEQNKLEKKHLPIIADGIKKFHSLTVSTVTIKSFDYLAFLEFFENNINKLIYELSFEIKEIKEEIKLLKNLEKVISHNDLVPGNILFKGDELKFIDYDYVKFNDKFFDYASFITETCNDNQEFIDEFIEILKEKEMLKEDELKYLNISIKYQDIVWTLWANYMFENTGEQIYKDICDEKYLRIKNRIKI
;
A
#
# COMPACT_ATOMS: atom_id res chain seq x y z
N MET A 1 2.56 19.32 22.10
CA MET A 1 3.26 19.03 20.84
C MET A 1 2.25 19.20 19.73
N ASN A 2 2.54 20.00 18.70
CA ASN A 2 1.68 20.06 17.51
C ASN A 2 2.16 18.99 16.54
N PHE A 3 1.38 17.93 16.38
CA PHE A 3 1.61 16.91 15.37
C PHE A 3 0.95 17.37 14.06
N ASN A 4 1.71 17.41 12.96
CA ASN A 4 1.18 17.78 11.65
C ASN A 4 1.22 16.54 10.75
N PHE A 5 0.18 15.70 10.83
CA PHE A 5 0.02 14.56 9.94
C PHE A 5 -0.83 14.97 8.73
N LYS A 6 -0.49 14.46 7.55
CA LYS A 6 -1.26 14.63 6.32
C LYS A 6 -1.58 13.26 5.73
N GLY A 7 -2.84 13.05 5.36
CA GLY A 7 -3.28 11.89 4.59
C GLY A 7 -3.83 12.34 3.24
N LEU A 8 -3.50 11.59 2.18
CA LEU A 8 -4.06 11.85 0.85
C LEU A 8 -5.53 11.44 0.79
N THR A 9 -5.86 10.27 1.36
CA THR A 9 -7.19 9.64 1.28
C THR A 9 -8.11 9.96 2.46
N ASN A 10 -7.56 10.44 3.58
CA ASN A 10 -8.28 10.68 4.82
C ASN A 10 -8.03 12.10 5.32
N ASP A 11 -9.05 12.70 5.96
CA ASP A 11 -8.84 13.88 6.80
C ASP A 11 -8.25 13.41 8.13
N ILE A 12 -7.18 14.09 8.58
CA ILE A 12 -6.45 13.70 9.79
C ILE A 12 -6.56 14.79 10.85
N LEU A 13 -6.98 14.41 12.04
CA LEU A 13 -6.96 15.22 13.26
C LEU A 13 -6.08 14.54 14.31
N VAL A 14 -5.33 15.33 15.08
CA VAL A 14 -4.59 14.83 16.23
C VAL A 14 -5.10 15.47 17.50
N GLU A 15 -5.59 14.64 18.41
CA GLU A 15 -6.15 15.07 19.70
C GLU A 15 -5.72 14.08 20.78
N ASP A 16 -5.25 14.59 21.92
CA ASP A 16 -4.89 13.79 23.10
C ASP A 16 -3.97 12.58 22.85
N PHE A 17 -2.98 12.72 21.96
CA PHE A 17 -2.08 11.64 21.52
C PHE A 17 -2.77 10.52 20.73
N TYR A 18 -3.87 10.85 20.05
CA TYR A 18 -4.54 9.98 19.08
C TYR A 18 -4.57 10.63 17.72
N VAL A 19 -4.30 9.83 16.69
CA VAL A 19 -4.59 10.16 15.29
C VAL A 19 -6.02 9.71 15.03
N ILE A 20 -6.87 10.65 14.63
CA ILE A 20 -8.25 10.40 14.21
C ILE A 20 -8.27 10.58 12.69
N LYS A 21 -8.65 9.51 11.98
CA LYS A 21 -8.81 9.48 10.52
C LYS A 21 -10.29 9.53 10.19
N THR A 22 -10.67 10.35 9.22
CA THR A 22 -12.02 10.34 8.62
C THR A 22 -11.91 10.15 7.11
N SER A 23 -12.51 9.09 6.57
CA SER A 23 -12.48 8.78 5.12
C SER A 23 -12.99 9.93 4.27
N LYS A 24 -12.30 10.31 3.19
CA LYS A 24 -12.83 11.34 2.28
C LYS A 24 -13.90 10.75 1.36
N PRO A 25 -15.04 11.44 1.10
CA PRO A 25 -16.11 10.92 0.24
C PRO A 25 -15.64 10.48 -1.16
N LEU A 26 -14.63 11.14 -1.73
CA LEU A 26 -14.07 10.77 -3.04
C LEU A 26 -13.47 9.36 -3.02
N THR A 27 -12.84 8.97 -1.92
CA THR A 27 -12.11 7.70 -1.81
C THR A 27 -13.03 6.51 -1.60
N GLU A 28 -14.22 6.72 -1.05
CA GLU A 28 -15.24 5.69 -0.84
C GLU A 28 -15.77 5.09 -2.16
N LYS A 29 -15.48 5.73 -3.30
CA LYS A 29 -15.82 5.21 -4.62
C LYS A 29 -14.99 3.98 -5.01
N TYR A 30 -13.78 3.84 -4.47
CA TYR A 30 -12.86 2.73 -4.81
C TYR A 30 -12.28 2.01 -3.58
N LEU A 31 -12.38 2.61 -2.39
CA LEU A 31 -12.04 1.98 -1.13
C LEU A 31 -13.30 1.38 -0.48
N ASP A 32 -13.20 0.12 -0.10
CA ASP A 32 -14.28 -0.59 0.57
C ASP A 32 -14.17 -0.38 2.09
N LYS A 33 -14.86 0.64 2.60
CA LYS A 33 -14.86 0.97 4.02
C LYS A 33 -15.55 -0.07 4.90
N THR A 34 -16.41 -0.93 4.32
CA THR A 34 -16.95 -2.09 5.06
C THR A 34 -15.87 -3.14 5.25
N ASN A 35 -15.06 -3.41 4.23
CA ASN A 35 -13.90 -4.28 4.35
C ASN A 35 -12.88 -3.72 5.36
N GLU A 36 -12.60 -2.42 5.31
CA GLU A 36 -11.70 -1.78 6.29
C GLU A 36 -12.20 -2.00 7.72
N VAL A 37 -13.49 -1.81 8.01
CA VAL A 37 -14.06 -2.13 9.33
C VAL A 37 -13.84 -3.58 9.74
N ASN A 38 -14.00 -4.55 8.83
CA ASN A 38 -13.74 -5.96 9.13
C ASN A 38 -12.26 -6.19 9.49
N VAL A 39 -11.33 -5.53 8.79
CA VAL A 39 -9.89 -5.57 9.11
C VAL A 39 -9.63 -4.97 10.50
N LEU A 40 -10.18 -3.78 10.78
CA LEU A 40 -10.01 -3.12 12.07
C LEU A 40 -10.56 -3.95 13.24
N LEU A 41 -11.68 -4.65 13.03
CA LEU A 41 -12.26 -5.57 14.02
C LEU A 41 -11.31 -6.71 14.37
N ASP A 42 -10.74 -7.40 13.37
CA ASP A 42 -9.74 -8.44 13.65
C ASP A 42 -8.51 -7.84 14.34
N PHE A 43 -7.98 -6.74 13.80
CA PHE A 43 -6.74 -6.11 14.26
C PHE A 43 -6.81 -5.62 15.71
N LEU A 44 -8.01 -5.24 16.18
CA LEU A 44 -8.25 -4.84 17.57
C LEU A 44 -7.86 -5.96 18.56
N PHE A 45 -8.14 -7.22 18.22
CA PHE A 45 -7.98 -8.36 19.13
C PHE A 45 -6.75 -9.22 18.85
N LEU A 46 -6.08 -9.06 17.71
CA LEU A 46 -4.88 -9.83 17.36
C LEU A 46 -3.75 -9.63 18.37
N ASP A 47 -3.11 -10.71 18.83
CA ASP A 47 -1.85 -10.63 19.55
C ASP A 47 -0.69 -10.52 18.55
N GLN A 48 -0.10 -9.32 18.46
CA GLN A 48 0.91 -8.98 17.46
C GLN A 48 1.69 -7.72 17.84
N ASP A 49 2.87 -7.55 17.24
CA ASP A 49 3.76 -6.42 17.46
C ASP A 49 4.21 -5.71 16.17
N VAL A 50 3.61 -5.99 15.02
CA VAL A 50 4.02 -5.46 13.72
C VAL A 50 3.21 -4.23 13.26
N MET A 51 2.03 -3.99 13.84
CA MET A 51 1.14 -2.91 13.41
C MET A 51 0.46 -2.19 14.57
N VAL A 52 0.04 -0.94 14.34
CA VAL A 52 -0.64 -0.12 15.36
C VAL A 52 -2.09 -0.54 15.46
N LYS A 53 -2.50 -1.05 16.62
CA LYS A 53 -3.89 -1.47 16.82
C LYS A 53 -4.85 -0.29 16.71
N PRO A 54 -6.01 -0.46 16.07
CA PRO A 54 -7.08 0.52 16.18
C PRO A 54 -7.55 0.60 17.64
N ARG A 55 -8.02 1.79 18.02
CA ARG A 55 -8.64 2.02 19.33
C ARG A 55 -10.16 2.01 19.21
N GLU A 56 -10.68 2.87 18.35
CA GLU A 56 -12.11 3.05 18.10
C GLU A 56 -12.33 3.26 16.61
N PHE A 57 -13.44 2.77 16.08
CA PHE A 57 -13.87 3.04 14.71
C PHE A 57 -15.40 2.94 14.60
N LYS A 58 -15.99 3.80 13.77
CA LYS A 58 -17.44 3.88 13.55
C LYS A 58 -17.73 4.62 12.24
N PHE A 59 -18.92 4.44 11.72
CA PHE A 59 -19.43 5.31 10.66
C PHE A 59 -20.09 6.54 11.27
N GLU A 60 -19.67 7.73 10.82
CA GLU A 60 -20.29 9.03 11.11
C GLU A 60 -20.61 9.71 9.79
N ASP A 61 -21.86 10.11 9.57
CA ASP A 61 -22.31 10.74 8.32
C ASP A 61 -21.89 9.96 7.06
N GLN A 62 -22.01 8.62 7.12
CA GLN A 62 -21.60 7.65 6.08
C GLN A 62 -20.09 7.53 5.86
N ARG A 63 -19.27 8.30 6.57
CA ARG A 63 -17.81 8.26 6.50
C ARG A 63 -17.26 7.38 7.62
N LEU A 64 -16.23 6.59 7.33
CA LEU A 64 -15.53 5.83 8.36
C LEU A 64 -14.63 6.77 9.16
N VAL A 65 -14.84 6.81 10.47
CA VAL A 65 -13.96 7.45 11.44
C VAL A 65 -13.22 6.36 12.21
N SER A 66 -11.90 6.43 12.27
CA SER A 66 -11.07 5.49 13.03
C SER A 66 -9.98 6.23 13.81
N SER A 67 -9.57 5.67 14.96
CA SER A 67 -8.56 6.29 15.81
C SER A 67 -7.45 5.32 16.22
N PHE A 68 -6.24 5.87 16.31
CA PHE A 68 -5.01 5.14 16.61
C PHE A 68 -4.17 5.93 17.60
N LYS A 69 -3.45 5.23 18.48
CA LYS A 69 -2.54 5.89 19.41
C LYS A 69 -1.31 6.42 18.65
N VAL A 70 -0.92 7.67 18.92
CA VAL A 70 0.36 8.22 18.46
C VAL A 70 1.50 7.46 19.13
N LEU A 71 2.41 6.93 18.32
CA LEU A 71 3.61 6.25 18.79
C LEU A 71 4.74 7.25 19.02
N LEU A 72 5.03 7.56 20.28
CA LEU A 72 6.09 8.51 20.63
C LEU A 72 7.49 7.94 20.34
N GLY A 73 8.30 8.73 19.64
CA GLY A 73 9.65 8.39 19.23
C GLY A 73 9.73 7.44 18.04
N TYR A 74 8.58 7.17 17.38
CA TYR A 74 8.56 6.55 16.07
C TYR A 74 8.55 7.63 15.00
N GLU A 75 9.28 7.39 13.91
CA GLU A 75 9.37 8.28 12.76
C GLU A 75 9.06 7.48 11.49
N SER A 76 8.38 8.08 10.52
CA SER A 76 8.09 7.41 9.25
C SER A 76 9.33 7.36 8.36
N LEU A 77 9.37 6.39 7.46
CA LEU A 77 10.40 6.29 6.42
C LEU A 77 10.27 7.43 5.38
N GLU A 78 9.18 8.18 5.36
CA GLU A 78 9.09 9.43 4.61
C GLU A 78 9.95 10.54 5.26
N GLN A 79 10.04 10.56 6.59
CA GLN A 79 10.81 11.54 7.35
C GLN A 79 12.29 11.16 7.46
N ASN A 80 12.61 9.87 7.32
CA ASN A 80 13.95 9.33 7.42
C ASN A 80 14.42 8.74 6.09
N LYS A 81 15.65 9.04 5.68
CA LYS A 81 16.21 8.42 4.48
C LYS A 81 16.33 6.90 4.64
N LEU A 82 15.89 6.16 3.62
CA LEU A 82 16.13 4.72 3.55
C LEU A 82 17.64 4.42 3.56
N GLU A 83 18.05 3.50 4.44
CA GLU A 83 19.40 2.97 4.55
C GLU A 83 19.35 1.44 4.41
N LYS A 84 20.45 0.83 3.98
CA LYS A 84 20.56 -0.63 3.81
C LYS A 84 20.13 -1.43 5.06
N LYS A 85 20.46 -0.92 6.25
CA LYS A 85 20.09 -1.55 7.53
C LYS A 85 18.58 -1.68 7.74
N HIS A 86 17.76 -0.85 7.07
CA HIS A 86 16.31 -0.91 7.17
C HIS A 86 15.72 -2.06 6.34
N LEU A 87 16.35 -2.46 5.23
CA LEU A 87 15.84 -3.48 4.32
C LEU A 87 15.51 -4.82 5.01
N PRO A 88 16.40 -5.42 5.83
CA PRO A 88 16.08 -6.67 6.53
C PRO A 88 14.95 -6.49 7.56
N ILE A 89 14.89 -5.34 8.24
CA ILE A 89 13.84 -5.03 9.23
C ILE A 89 12.47 -4.94 8.54
N ILE A 90 12.42 -4.32 7.36
CA ILE A 90 11.19 -4.20 6.56
C ILE A 90 10.76 -5.57 6.04
N ALA A 91 11.69 -6.38 5.52
CA ALA A 91 11.37 -7.75 5.10
C ALA A 91 10.79 -8.57 6.25
N ASP A 92 11.37 -8.47 7.45
CA ASP A 92 10.85 -9.15 8.65
C ASP A 92 9.48 -8.60 9.07
N GLY A 93 9.28 -7.29 8.97
CA GLY A 93 7.98 -6.65 9.17
C GLY A 93 6.91 -7.21 8.22
N ILE A 94 7.19 -7.24 6.91
CA ILE A 94 6.27 -7.79 5.91
C ILE A 94 5.98 -9.26 6.20
N LYS A 95 7.01 -10.06 6.52
CA LYS A 95 6.84 -11.48 6.88
C LYS A 95 5.92 -11.66 8.09
N LYS A 96 6.13 -10.86 9.15
CA LYS A 96 5.27 -10.85 10.34
C LYS A 96 3.84 -10.47 9.98
N PHE A 97 3.65 -9.43 9.17
CA PHE A 97 2.32 -8.99 8.73
C PHE A 97 1.60 -10.08 7.93
N HIS A 98 2.27 -10.72 6.97
CA HIS A 98 1.72 -11.82 6.17
C HIS A 98 1.35 -13.05 7.00
N SER A 99 1.99 -13.23 8.15
CA SER A 99 1.72 -14.33 9.09
C SER A 99 0.54 -14.08 10.05
N LEU A 100 -0.03 -12.87 10.06
CA LEU A 100 -1.16 -12.55 10.93
C LEU A 100 -2.36 -13.44 10.60
N THR A 101 -2.85 -14.16 11.61
CA THR A 101 -4.02 -15.04 11.46
C THR A 101 -5.28 -14.27 11.80
N VAL A 102 -5.90 -13.68 10.78
CA VAL A 102 -7.19 -13.00 10.89
C VAL A 102 -8.33 -14.00 11.00
N SER A 103 -9.29 -13.74 11.89
CA SER A 103 -10.38 -14.69 12.23
C SER A 103 -11.69 -14.37 11.52
N THR A 104 -11.84 -13.14 11.04
CA THR A 104 -13.07 -12.68 10.42
C THR A 104 -13.14 -13.15 8.98
N VAL A 105 -14.09 -14.06 8.72
CA VAL A 105 -14.35 -14.70 7.41
C VAL A 105 -14.77 -13.68 6.31
N THR A 106 -14.91 -12.39 6.64
CA THR A 106 -15.46 -11.36 5.76
C THR A 106 -14.42 -10.39 5.20
N ILE A 107 -13.13 -10.52 5.55
CA ILE A 107 -12.06 -9.76 4.86
C ILE A 107 -12.01 -10.25 3.40
N LYS A 108 -12.11 -9.30 2.47
CA LYS A 108 -12.17 -9.56 1.04
C LYS A 108 -10.78 -9.81 0.47
N SER A 109 -10.74 -10.52 -0.65
CA SER A 109 -9.55 -10.61 -1.50
C SER A 109 -9.46 -9.41 -2.44
N PHE A 110 -8.24 -8.99 -2.74
CA PHE A 110 -7.98 -7.96 -3.74
C PHE A 110 -8.30 -8.49 -5.15
N ASP A 111 -9.06 -7.71 -5.91
CA ASP A 111 -9.40 -8.01 -7.30
C ASP A 111 -8.62 -7.05 -8.22
N TYR A 112 -7.52 -7.56 -8.78
CA TYR A 112 -6.63 -6.80 -9.66
C TYR A 112 -7.36 -6.21 -10.86
N LEU A 113 -8.26 -6.98 -11.49
CA LEU A 113 -8.93 -6.55 -12.70
C LEU A 113 -9.98 -5.49 -12.37
N ALA A 114 -10.83 -5.75 -11.37
CA ALA A 114 -11.88 -4.80 -10.99
C ALA A 114 -11.30 -3.47 -10.50
N PHE A 115 -10.20 -3.49 -9.75
CA PHE A 115 -9.56 -2.27 -9.25
C PHE A 115 -8.90 -1.47 -10.39
N LEU A 116 -8.27 -2.14 -11.36
CA LEU A 116 -7.72 -1.49 -12.56
C LEU A 116 -8.82 -0.87 -13.44
N GLU A 117 -9.87 -1.65 -13.71
CA GLU A 117 -11.00 -1.24 -14.55
C GLU A 117 -11.80 -0.10 -13.92
N PHE A 118 -11.82 0.01 -12.59
CA PHE A 118 -12.41 1.18 -11.94
C PHE A 118 -11.74 2.46 -12.44
N PHE A 119 -10.41 2.59 -12.38
CA PHE A 119 -9.76 3.82 -12.80
C PHE A 119 -9.80 4.02 -14.32
N GLU A 120 -9.57 2.96 -15.09
CA GLU A 120 -9.64 3.01 -16.56
C GLU A 120 -10.98 3.57 -17.05
N ASN A 121 -12.09 3.16 -16.44
CA ASN A 121 -13.44 3.56 -16.86
C ASN A 121 -13.94 4.88 -16.24
N ASN A 122 -13.24 5.42 -15.25
CA ASN A 122 -13.68 6.62 -14.51
C ASN A 122 -12.78 7.84 -14.71
N ILE A 123 -11.85 7.80 -15.67
CA ILE A 123 -11.03 8.94 -16.11
C ILE A 123 -11.60 9.47 -17.42
N ASN A 124 -11.96 10.76 -17.48
CA ASN A 124 -12.45 11.37 -18.71
C ASN A 124 -11.30 11.76 -19.65
N LYS A 125 -10.18 12.21 -19.09
CA LYS A 125 -9.00 12.61 -19.86
C LYS A 125 -7.74 12.01 -19.27
N LEU A 126 -7.18 11.04 -20.00
CA LEU A 126 -5.86 10.51 -19.70
C LEU A 126 -4.80 11.59 -19.93
N ILE A 127 -3.92 11.75 -18.93
CA ILE A 127 -2.70 12.57 -19.02
C ILE A 127 -1.69 11.88 -19.95
N TYR A 128 -1.62 10.54 -19.88
CA TYR A 128 -0.69 9.71 -20.63
C TYR A 128 -1.40 8.54 -21.32
N GLU A 129 -0.93 8.19 -22.51
CA GLU A 129 -1.43 7.05 -23.28
C GLU A 129 -0.85 5.74 -22.71
N LEU A 130 -1.73 4.85 -22.25
CA LEU A 130 -1.39 3.59 -21.58
C LEU A 130 -2.16 2.37 -22.13
N SER A 131 -2.86 2.50 -23.26
CA SER A 131 -3.74 1.42 -23.77
C SER A 131 -3.00 0.10 -24.03
N PHE A 132 -1.75 0.16 -24.50
CA PHE A 132 -0.92 -1.03 -24.71
C PHE A 132 -0.56 -1.69 -23.37
N GLU A 133 -0.06 -0.91 -22.41
CA GLU A 133 0.35 -1.40 -21.09
C GLU A 133 -0.82 -1.97 -20.30
N ILE A 134 -1.99 -1.31 -20.34
CA ILE A 134 -3.24 -1.77 -19.73
C ILE A 134 -3.69 -3.10 -20.35
N LYS A 135 -3.65 -3.23 -21.68
CA LYS A 135 -4.02 -4.47 -22.36
C LYS A 135 -3.09 -5.62 -21.97
N GLU A 136 -1.79 -5.37 -21.93
CA GLU A 136 -0.79 -6.39 -21.58
C GLU A 136 -0.93 -6.82 -20.12
N ILE A 137 -1.05 -5.88 -19.18
CA ILE A 137 -1.14 -6.21 -17.75
C ILE A 137 -2.43 -6.97 -17.43
N LYS A 138 -3.56 -6.70 -18.12
CA LYS A 138 -4.81 -7.47 -17.96
C LYS A 138 -4.65 -8.96 -18.27
N GLU A 139 -3.76 -9.32 -19.19
CA GLU A 139 -3.44 -10.71 -19.48
C GLU A 139 -2.48 -11.30 -18.44
N GLU A 140 -1.45 -10.55 -18.02
CA GLU A 140 -0.43 -11.00 -17.07
C GLU A 140 -0.99 -11.23 -15.66
N ILE A 141 -1.88 -10.37 -15.15
CA ILE A 141 -2.47 -10.51 -13.80
C ILE A 141 -3.30 -11.79 -13.63
N LYS A 142 -3.71 -12.44 -14.73
CA LYS A 142 -4.38 -13.75 -14.68
C LYS A 142 -3.48 -14.81 -14.04
N LEU A 143 -2.16 -14.65 -14.15
CA LEU A 143 -1.17 -15.53 -13.52
C LEU A 143 -1.12 -15.38 -12.00
N LEU A 144 -1.62 -14.26 -11.44
CA LEU A 144 -1.64 -13.99 -9.99
C LEU A 144 -2.90 -14.52 -9.28
N LYS A 145 -3.94 -14.87 -10.05
CA LYS A 145 -5.28 -15.19 -9.52
C LYS A 145 -5.28 -16.38 -8.56
N ASN A 146 -4.50 -17.42 -8.87
CA ASN A 146 -4.51 -18.69 -8.14
C ASN A 146 -3.34 -18.82 -7.15
N LEU A 147 -2.55 -17.77 -6.96
CA LEU A 147 -1.48 -17.77 -5.98
C LEU A 147 -2.05 -17.79 -4.57
N GLU A 148 -1.29 -18.39 -3.65
CA GLU A 148 -1.61 -18.35 -2.22
C GLU A 148 -1.80 -16.90 -1.76
N LYS A 149 -2.82 -16.71 -0.91
CA LYS A 149 -3.19 -15.39 -0.42
C LYS A 149 -2.81 -15.27 1.05
N VAL A 150 -2.18 -14.14 1.37
CA VAL A 150 -1.83 -13.68 2.72
C VAL A 150 -2.63 -12.43 3.03
N ILE A 151 -2.74 -12.07 4.31
CA ILE A 151 -3.20 -10.73 4.63
C ILE A 151 -2.10 -9.75 4.22
N SER A 152 -2.43 -8.86 3.28
CA SER A 152 -1.49 -7.97 2.61
C SER A 152 -1.84 -6.52 2.96
N HIS A 153 -0.82 -5.71 3.20
CA HIS A 153 -1.01 -4.28 3.51
C HIS A 153 -1.58 -3.54 2.29
N ASN A 154 -1.09 -3.92 1.11
CA ASN A 154 -1.39 -3.34 -0.20
C ASN A 154 -1.02 -1.86 -0.38
N ASP A 155 -0.31 -1.26 0.56
CA ASP A 155 0.05 0.18 0.51
C ASP A 155 1.27 0.50 1.40
N LEU A 156 2.42 -0.11 1.10
CA LEU A 156 3.68 0.08 1.83
C LEU A 156 4.46 1.29 1.29
N VAL A 157 3.80 2.45 1.24
CA VAL A 157 4.45 3.74 1.01
C VAL A 157 5.34 4.13 2.21
N PRO A 158 6.38 4.97 2.03
CA PRO A 158 7.29 5.35 3.11
C PRO A 158 6.59 5.96 4.33
N GLY A 159 5.47 6.67 4.13
CA GLY A 159 4.66 7.24 5.21
C GLY A 159 4.02 6.21 6.14
N ASN A 160 3.78 4.98 5.64
CA ASN A 160 3.11 3.91 6.37
C ASN A 160 4.06 2.98 7.14
N ILE A 161 5.37 3.20 7.02
CA ILE A 161 6.41 2.39 7.66
C ILE A 161 7.07 3.23 8.75
N LEU A 162 6.79 2.90 10.01
CA LEU A 162 7.32 3.62 11.17
C LEU A 162 8.48 2.87 11.82
N PHE A 163 9.53 3.60 12.19
CA PHE A 163 10.72 3.07 12.85
C PHE A 163 10.97 3.70 14.21
N LYS A 164 11.51 2.90 15.13
CA LYS A 164 12.14 3.33 16.37
C LYS A 164 13.33 2.42 16.71
N GLY A 165 14.53 2.84 16.33
CA GLY A 165 15.68 1.93 16.35
C GLY A 165 15.43 0.76 15.40
N ASP A 166 15.48 -0.47 15.93
CA ASP A 166 15.22 -1.70 15.17
C ASP A 166 13.74 -2.15 15.22
N GLU A 167 12.88 -1.39 15.90
CA GLU A 167 11.44 -1.68 15.93
C GLU A 167 10.75 -1.07 14.71
N LEU A 168 9.86 -1.84 14.08
CA LEU A 168 9.03 -1.43 12.96
C LEU A 168 7.54 -1.55 13.30
N LYS A 169 6.74 -0.58 12.85
CA LYS A 169 5.26 -0.65 12.88
C LYS A 169 4.68 -0.21 11.55
N PHE A 170 3.72 -0.97 11.04
CA PHE A 170 2.85 -0.54 9.94
C PHE A 170 1.63 0.22 10.45
N ILE A 171 1.15 1.17 9.64
CA ILE A 171 -0.05 1.98 9.86
C ILE A 171 -0.82 2.15 8.55
N ASP A 172 -2.05 2.67 8.66
CA ASP A 172 -2.93 2.97 7.53
C ASP A 172 -3.43 1.72 6.77
N TYR A 173 -4.64 1.27 7.13
CA TYR A 173 -5.17 -0.03 6.69
C TYR A 173 -6.23 0.08 5.60
N ASP A 174 -6.34 1.23 4.94
CA ASP A 174 -7.36 1.54 3.93
C ASP A 174 -7.41 0.51 2.78
N TYR A 175 -6.25 -0.06 2.42
CA TYR A 175 -6.09 -1.00 1.32
C TYR A 175 -5.95 -2.46 1.77
N VAL A 176 -5.93 -2.76 3.07
CA VAL A 176 -5.67 -4.11 3.59
C VAL A 176 -6.74 -5.09 3.12
N LYS A 177 -6.30 -6.15 2.43
CA LYS A 177 -7.12 -7.23 1.88
C LYS A 177 -6.28 -8.50 1.80
N PHE A 178 -6.92 -9.64 1.63
CA PHE A 178 -6.19 -10.83 1.19
C PHE A 178 -5.62 -10.61 -0.20
N ASN A 179 -4.32 -10.80 -0.37
CA ASN A 179 -3.66 -10.68 -1.66
C ASN A 179 -2.48 -11.66 -1.75
N ASP A 180 -1.86 -11.83 -2.91
CA ASP A 180 -0.60 -12.55 -2.97
C ASP A 180 0.54 -11.69 -2.38
N LYS A 181 1.53 -12.36 -1.78
CA LYS A 181 2.66 -11.73 -1.09
C LYS A 181 3.44 -10.73 -1.95
N PHE A 182 3.43 -10.91 -3.27
CA PHE A 182 4.20 -10.08 -4.20
C PHE A 182 3.69 -8.65 -4.27
N PHE A 183 2.43 -8.39 -3.90
CA PHE A 183 1.89 -7.04 -3.90
C PHE A 183 2.59 -6.14 -2.88
N ASP A 184 2.81 -6.61 -1.65
CA ASP A 184 3.53 -5.82 -0.63
C ASP A 184 5.01 -5.64 -0.99
N TYR A 185 5.66 -6.66 -1.54
CA TYR A 185 7.04 -6.55 -2.02
C TYR A 185 7.15 -5.50 -3.13
N ALA A 186 6.24 -5.54 -4.10
CA ALA A 186 6.16 -4.56 -5.18
C ALA A 186 5.86 -3.15 -4.66
N SER A 187 5.02 -3.03 -3.63
CA SER A 187 4.69 -1.73 -3.02
C SER A 187 5.91 -1.11 -2.37
N PHE A 188 6.65 -1.87 -1.57
CA PHE A 188 7.88 -1.35 -0.98
C PHE A 188 8.92 -0.97 -2.06
N ILE A 189 9.10 -1.82 -3.09
CA ILE A 189 10.03 -1.56 -4.19
C ILE A 189 9.65 -0.29 -4.95
N THR A 190 8.39 -0.15 -5.35
CA THR A 190 7.94 0.94 -6.22
C THR A 190 7.74 2.27 -5.50
N GLU A 191 7.53 2.25 -4.18
CA GLU A 191 7.28 3.46 -3.38
C GLU A 191 8.50 3.94 -2.59
N THR A 192 9.47 3.05 -2.29
CA THR A 192 10.61 3.40 -1.42
C THR A 192 11.98 3.13 -2.04
N CYS A 193 12.16 2.00 -2.75
CA CYS A 193 13.46 1.66 -3.35
C CYS A 193 13.64 2.20 -4.78
N ASN A 194 12.56 2.69 -5.39
CA ASN A 194 12.41 2.96 -6.82
C ASN A 194 13.57 3.73 -7.50
N ASP A 195 14.19 4.67 -6.80
CA ASP A 195 15.28 5.50 -7.33
C ASP A 195 16.67 4.86 -7.18
N ASN A 196 16.77 3.67 -6.58
CA ASN A 196 18.03 3.01 -6.28
C ASN A 196 18.00 1.50 -6.59
N GLN A 197 18.53 1.13 -7.76
CA GLN A 197 18.65 -0.27 -8.19
C GLN A 197 19.40 -1.14 -7.18
N GLU A 198 20.42 -0.60 -6.50
CA GLU A 198 21.19 -1.35 -5.49
C GLU A 198 20.28 -1.77 -4.32
N PHE A 199 19.34 -0.93 -3.90
CA PHE A 199 18.39 -1.27 -2.85
C PHE A 199 17.34 -2.27 -3.30
N ILE A 200 16.94 -2.21 -4.57
CA ILE A 200 16.03 -3.21 -5.17
C ILE A 200 16.70 -4.58 -5.17
N ASP A 201 17.93 -4.66 -5.69
CA ASP A 201 18.69 -5.92 -5.77
C ASP A 201 18.95 -6.49 -4.36
N GLU A 202 19.39 -5.65 -3.42
CA GLU A 202 19.63 -6.07 -2.04
C GLU A 202 18.36 -6.54 -1.34
N PHE A 203 17.23 -5.87 -1.55
CA PHE A 203 15.96 -6.30 -0.99
C PHE A 203 15.48 -7.63 -1.57
N ILE A 204 15.65 -7.85 -2.87
CA ILE A 204 15.33 -9.13 -3.53
C ILE A 204 16.18 -10.26 -2.96
N GLU A 205 17.49 -10.05 -2.80
CA GLU A 205 18.36 -11.06 -2.22
C GLU A 205 18.00 -11.36 -0.76
N ILE A 206 17.66 -10.34 0.04
CA ILE A 206 17.14 -10.53 1.41
C ILE A 206 15.86 -11.38 1.40
N LEU A 207 14.93 -11.12 0.48
CA LEU A 207 13.70 -11.91 0.36
C LEU A 207 14.00 -13.38 -0.01
N LYS A 208 14.99 -13.63 -0.86
CA LYS A 208 15.44 -14.99 -1.22
C LYS A 208 16.08 -15.69 -0.01
N GLU A 209 17.02 -15.03 0.66
CA GLU A 209 17.71 -15.55 1.85
C GLU A 209 16.74 -15.89 3.00
N LYS A 210 15.67 -15.10 3.15
CA LYS A 210 14.61 -15.33 4.16
C LYS A 210 13.52 -16.31 3.73
N GLU A 211 13.70 -16.95 2.57
CA GLU A 211 12.75 -17.90 1.94
C GLU A 211 11.37 -17.30 1.64
N MET A 212 11.30 -15.98 1.50
CA MET A 212 10.08 -15.22 1.20
C MET A 212 9.80 -15.14 -0.30
N LEU A 213 10.83 -15.31 -1.13
CA LEU A 213 10.79 -15.25 -2.59
C LEU A 213 11.68 -16.35 -3.18
N LYS A 214 11.15 -17.14 -4.13
CA LYS A 214 11.94 -18.11 -4.91
C LYS A 214 12.31 -17.54 -6.27
N GLU A 215 13.37 -18.08 -6.87
CA GLU A 215 13.85 -17.63 -8.18
C GLU A 215 12.78 -17.76 -9.29
N ASP A 216 12.01 -18.85 -9.29
CA ASP A 216 10.93 -19.09 -10.25
C ASP A 216 9.67 -18.24 -10.01
N GLU A 217 9.62 -17.52 -8.89
CA GLU A 217 8.57 -16.58 -8.51
C GLU A 217 8.87 -15.13 -8.95
N LEU A 218 10.09 -14.80 -9.39
CA LEU A 218 10.47 -13.43 -9.80
C LEU A 218 9.57 -12.85 -10.89
N LYS A 219 9.04 -13.71 -11.77
CA LYS A 219 8.06 -13.31 -12.79
C LYS A 219 6.78 -12.72 -12.18
N TYR A 220 6.30 -13.23 -11.05
CA TYR A 220 5.09 -12.73 -10.39
C TYR A 220 5.35 -11.38 -9.73
N LEU A 221 6.52 -11.21 -9.11
CA LEU A 221 6.94 -9.93 -8.56
C LEU A 221 7.04 -8.85 -9.64
N ASN A 222 7.63 -9.17 -10.80
CA ASN A 222 7.67 -8.26 -11.95
C ASN A 222 6.28 -7.84 -12.44
N ILE A 223 5.32 -8.77 -12.45
CA ILE A 223 3.93 -8.46 -12.82
C ILE A 223 3.32 -7.52 -11.78
N SER A 224 3.51 -7.77 -10.48
CA SER A 224 2.99 -6.92 -9.41
C SER A 224 3.59 -5.50 -9.43
N ILE A 225 4.90 -5.36 -9.66
CA ILE A 225 5.57 -4.06 -9.87
C ILE A 225 4.96 -3.32 -11.06
N LYS A 226 4.79 -4.03 -12.18
CA LYS A 226 4.18 -3.45 -13.39
C LYS A 226 2.75 -3.00 -13.17
N TYR A 227 1.97 -3.83 -12.52
CA TYR A 227 0.59 -3.52 -12.18
C TYR A 227 0.51 -2.26 -11.32
N GLN A 228 1.36 -2.14 -10.29
CA GLN A 228 1.33 -1.00 -9.38
C GLN A 228 1.67 0.31 -10.06
N ASP A 229 2.73 0.37 -10.87
CA ASP A 229 3.04 1.60 -11.58
C ASP A 229 1.90 2.01 -12.54
N ILE A 230 1.24 1.06 -13.21
CA ILE A 230 0.08 1.36 -14.08
C ILE A 230 -1.11 1.85 -13.25
N VAL A 231 -1.54 1.09 -12.25
CA VAL A 231 -2.75 1.41 -11.48
C VAL A 231 -2.58 2.69 -10.69
N TRP A 232 -1.38 2.97 -10.16
CA TRP A 232 -1.12 4.21 -9.43
C TRP A 232 -0.94 5.41 -10.35
N THR A 233 -0.47 5.22 -11.59
CA THR A 233 -0.57 6.28 -12.63
C THR A 233 -2.04 6.65 -12.88
N LEU A 234 -2.90 5.63 -13.06
CA LEU A 234 -4.33 5.86 -13.32
C LEU A 234 -5.06 6.43 -12.10
N TRP A 235 -4.78 5.94 -10.90
CA TRP A 235 -5.31 6.51 -9.65
C TRP A 235 -4.92 7.98 -9.51
N ALA A 236 -3.66 8.30 -9.75
CA ALA A 236 -3.17 9.68 -9.63
C ALA A 236 -3.82 10.59 -10.68
N ASN A 237 -4.00 10.13 -11.92
CA ASN A 237 -4.78 10.84 -12.94
C ASN A 237 -6.23 11.06 -12.49
N TYR A 238 -6.89 10.01 -11.97
CA TYR A 238 -8.26 10.09 -11.48
C TYR A 238 -8.39 11.12 -10.34
N MET A 239 -7.47 11.08 -9.38
CA MET A 239 -7.45 12.01 -8.26
C MET A 239 -7.18 13.44 -8.73
N PHE A 240 -6.24 13.66 -9.65
CA PHE A 240 -5.97 14.98 -10.22
C PHE A 240 -7.20 15.55 -10.95
N GLU A 241 -7.88 14.74 -11.76
CA GLU A 241 -9.08 15.17 -12.48
C GLU A 241 -10.21 15.60 -11.53
N ASN A 242 -10.37 14.91 -10.40
CA ASN A 242 -11.45 15.16 -9.44
C ASN A 242 -11.13 16.25 -8.41
N THR A 243 -9.86 16.56 -8.17
CA THR A 243 -9.44 17.49 -7.10
C THR A 243 -8.73 18.73 -7.61
N GLY A 244 -8.06 18.65 -8.76
CA GLY A 244 -7.15 19.69 -9.26
C GLY A 244 -5.86 19.85 -8.45
N GLU A 245 -5.59 18.98 -7.47
CA GLU A 245 -4.41 19.11 -6.60
C GLU A 245 -3.14 18.63 -7.30
N GLN A 246 -2.14 19.51 -7.38
CA GLN A 246 -0.91 19.28 -8.13
C GLN A 246 -0.15 18.02 -7.70
N ILE A 247 -0.21 17.64 -6.42
CA ILE A 247 0.47 16.44 -5.91
C ILE A 247 0.06 15.17 -6.65
N TYR A 248 -1.20 15.04 -7.06
CA TYR A 248 -1.64 13.87 -7.83
C TYR A 248 -1.11 13.89 -9.25
N LYS A 249 -0.92 15.08 -9.84
CA LYS A 249 -0.23 15.17 -11.14
C LYS A 249 1.23 14.76 -11.00
N ASP A 250 1.91 15.22 -9.95
CA ASP A 250 3.33 14.88 -9.72
C ASP A 250 3.51 13.37 -9.54
N ILE A 251 2.62 12.71 -8.77
CA ILE A 251 2.59 11.25 -8.63
C ILE A 251 2.34 10.59 -9.99
N CYS A 252 1.36 11.07 -10.77
CA CYS A 252 1.05 10.52 -12.09
C CYS A 252 2.28 10.54 -13.02
N ASP A 253 2.97 11.69 -13.07
CA ASP A 253 4.18 11.89 -13.87
C ASP A 253 5.30 10.92 -13.42
N GLU A 254 5.51 10.78 -12.11
CA GLU A 254 6.53 9.88 -11.53
C GLU A 254 6.26 8.41 -11.89
N LYS A 255 5.04 7.91 -11.63
CA LYS A 255 4.66 6.51 -11.90
C LYS A 255 4.75 6.20 -13.40
N TYR A 256 4.32 7.15 -14.25
CA TYR A 256 4.40 6.99 -15.71
C TYR A 256 5.86 6.89 -16.20
N LEU A 257 6.76 7.73 -15.70
CA LEU A 257 8.18 7.67 -16.06
C LEU A 257 8.79 6.29 -15.72
N ARG A 258 8.38 5.68 -14.61
CA ARG A 258 8.82 4.32 -14.27
C ARG A 258 8.32 3.28 -15.25
N ILE A 259 7.07 3.36 -15.70
CA ILE A 259 6.55 2.45 -16.75
C ILE A 259 7.45 2.47 -17.99
N LYS A 260 7.94 3.66 -18.38
CA LYS A 260 8.78 3.81 -19.59
C LYS A 260 10.24 3.42 -19.39
N ASN A 261 10.77 3.59 -18.18
CA ASN A 261 12.18 3.35 -17.89
C ASN A 261 12.43 2.01 -17.18
N ARG A 262 11.39 1.18 -16.98
CA ARG A 262 11.51 -0.02 -16.15
C ARG A 262 12.52 -1.02 -16.70
N ILE A 263 13.48 -1.37 -15.85
CA ILE A 263 14.32 -2.56 -16.00
C ILE A 263 13.61 -3.70 -15.27
N LYS A 264 13.40 -4.83 -15.96
CA LYS A 264 12.86 -6.04 -15.31
C LYS A 264 13.92 -6.60 -14.36
N ILE A 265 13.48 -6.93 -13.15
CA ILE A 265 14.28 -7.62 -12.14
C ILE A 265 14.33 -9.12 -12.38
#